data_AF-A0A957VPE5-F1
#
_entry.id   AF-A0A957VPE5-F1
#
_cell.length_a   1.000
_cell.length_b   1.000
_cell.length_c   1.000
_cell.angle_alpha   90.00
_cell.angle_beta   90.00
_cell.angle_gamma   90.00
#
_symmetry.space_group_name_H-M   'P 1'
#
loop_
_entity.id
_entity.type
_entity.pdbx_description
1 polymer ?
#
loop_
_entity_poly.entity_id
_entity_poly.type
_entity_poly.pdbx_seq_one_letter_code
_entity_poly.pdbx_strand_id
1 'polypeptide(L)' 'YVRTPLVENQIADQARTRGISEDEVVEKVMLAPAAIKRLVEPNEVGDLVTFLASDKAGAISGAVMTIDLGWTAG' A
#
# COMPACT_ATOMS: atom_id res chain seq x y z
N TYR A 1 -1.74 -0.18 1.93
CA TYR A 1 -0.56 -0.57 2.74
C TYR A 1 0.64 -0.82 1.83
N VAL A 2 1.82 -0.33 2.22
CA VAL A 2 3.08 -0.54 1.47
C VAL A 2 3.93 -1.59 2.18
N ARG A 3 4.53 -2.54 1.45
CA ARG A 3 5.37 -3.62 1.99
C ARG A 3 6.71 -3.08 2.49
N THR A 4 6.68 -2.56 3.71
CA THR A 4 7.85 -2.08 4.43
C THR A 4 8.13 -3.01 5.61
N PRO A 5 9.34 -3.04 6.18
CA PRO A 5 9.63 -3.83 7.37
C PRO A 5 8.67 -3.54 8.54
N LEU A 6 8.19 -2.29 8.66
CA LEU A 6 7.17 -1.92 9.64
C LEU A 6 5.86 -2.70 9.41
N VAL A 7 5.37 -2.71 8.16
CA VAL A 7 4.11 -3.39 7.80
C VAL A 7 4.26 -4.91 7.88
N GLU A 8 5.41 -5.47 7.50
CA GLU A 8 5.70 -6.90 7.66
C GLU A 8 5.67 -7.32 9.13
N ASN A 9 6.31 -6.54 10.01
CA ASN A 9 6.24 -6.79 11.46
C ASN A 9 4.80 -6.71 11.98
N GLN A 10 3.99 -5.76 11.50
CA GLN A 10 2.57 -5.65 11.85
C GLN A 10 1.76 -6.87 11.39
N ILE A 11 2.05 -7.42 10.21
CA ILE A 11 1.41 -8.63 9.70
C ILE A 11 1.70 -9.81 10.61
N ALA A 12 2.98 -10.04 10.93
CA ALA A 12 3.41 -11.13 11.82
C ALA A 12 2.78 -11.00 13.23
N ASP A 13 2.75 -9.78 13.78
CA ASP A 13 2.13 -9.51 15.08
C ASP A 13 0.63 -9.77 15.07
N GLN A 14 -0.08 -9.32 14.04
CA GLN A 14 -1.52 -9.55 13.92
C GLN A 14 -1.86 -11.02 13.70
N ALA A 15 -1.06 -11.75 12.91
CA ALA A 15 -1.21 -13.18 12.69
C ALA A 15 -1.12 -13.93 14.03
N ARG A 16 -0.09 -13.62 14.83
CA ARG A 16 0.11 -14.18 16.16
C ARG A 16 -1.04 -13.86 17.12
N THR A 17 -1.48 -12.60 17.20
CA THR A 17 -2.53 -12.18 18.14
C THR A 17 -3.92 -12.70 17.75
N ARG A 18 -4.18 -12.91 16.46
CA ARG A 18 -5.48 -13.38 15.95
C ARG A 18 -5.55 -14.89 15.74
N GLY A 19 -4.41 -15.59 15.72
CA GLY A 19 -4.34 -17.03 15.48
C GLY A 19 -4.70 -17.42 14.05
N ILE A 20 -4.39 -16.56 13.07
CA ILE A 20 -4.61 -16.80 11.63
C ILE A 20 -3.28 -16.67 10.87
N SER A 21 -3.24 -17.12 9.60
CA SER A 21 -2.01 -16.96 8.80
C SER A 21 -1.73 -15.51 8.42
N GLU A 22 -0.48 -15.20 8.07
CA GLU A 22 -0.10 -13.88 7.55
C GLU A 22 -0.86 -13.54 6.25
N ASP A 23 -1.06 -14.52 5.36
CA ASP A 23 -1.85 -14.36 4.15
C ASP A 23 -3.30 -13.97 4.48
N GLU A 24 -3.90 -14.60 5.49
CA GLU A 24 -5.25 -14.25 5.95
C GLU A 24 -5.31 -12.86 6.59
N VAL A 25 -4.26 -12.43 7.31
CA VAL A 25 -4.16 -11.05 7.80
C VAL A 25 -4.15 -10.07 6.63
N VAL A 26 -3.31 -10.32 5.62
CA VAL A 26 -3.19 -9.44 4.46
C VAL A 26 -4.53 -9.35 3.73
N GLU A 27 -5.16 -10.46 3.40
CA GLU A 27 -6.38 -10.48 2.59
C GLU A 27 -7.62 -9.99 3.35
N LYS A 28 -7.85 -10.50 4.56
CA LYS A 28 -9.12 -10.34 5.29
C LYS A 28 -9.10 -9.24 6.33
N VAL A 29 -7.92 -8.82 6.80
CA VAL A 29 -7.81 -7.79 7.85
C VAL A 29 -7.29 -6.49 7.28
N MET A 30 -6.13 -6.53 6.63
CA MET A 30 -5.48 -5.33 6.13
C MET A 30 -6.15 -4.85 4.84
N LEU A 31 -6.30 -5.72 3.84
CA LEU A 31 -6.75 -5.34 2.51
C LEU A 31 -8.23 -5.61 2.26
N ALA A 32 -9.04 -5.80 3.31
CA ALA A 32 -10.48 -6.07 3.18
C ALA A 32 -11.20 -5.09 2.21
N PRO A 33 -11.00 -3.76 2.29
CA PRO A 33 -11.64 -2.82 1.36
C PRO A 33 -10.83 -2.53 0.09
N ALA A 34 -9.57 -2.98 -0.03
CA ALA A 34 -8.80 -2.78 -1.26
C ALA A 34 -9.35 -3.65 -2.40
N ALA A 35 -9.49 -3.10 -3.60
CA ALA A 35 -9.94 -3.86 -4.76
C ALA A 35 -8.91 -4.92 -5.20
N ILE A 36 -7.62 -4.59 -5.11
CA ILE A 36 -6.53 -5.50 -5.45
C ILE A 36 -5.89 -6.04 -4.16
N LYS A 37 -5.91 -7.38 -3.99
CA LYS A 37 -5.48 -8.07 -2.76
C LYS A 37 -3.96 -8.36 -2.72
N ARG A 38 -3.14 -7.32 -2.79
CA ARG A 38 -1.71 -7.37 -2.49
C ARG A 38 -1.26 -6.12 -1.77
N LEU A 39 -0.06 -6.12 -1.20
CA LEU A 39 0.56 -4.88 -0.74
C LEU A 39 1.10 -4.08 -1.93
N VAL A 40 1.15 -2.76 -1.77
CA VAL A 40 1.93 -1.89 -2.68
C VAL A 40 3.40 -2.15 -2.41
N GLU A 41 4.21 -2.31 -3.44
CA GLU A 41 5.65 -2.46 -3.28
C GLU A 41 6.32 -1.07 -3.16
N PRO A 42 7.40 -0.92 -2.37
CA PRO A 42 8.06 0.37 -2.18
C PRO A 42 8.52 1.05 -3.48
N ASN A 43 8.92 0.26 -4.48
CA ASN A 43 9.32 0.78 -5.79
C ASN A 43 8.15 1.41 -6.56
N GLU A 44 6.93 0.90 -6.45
CA GLU A 44 5.76 1.50 -7.09
C GLU A 44 5.49 2.92 -6.57
N VAL A 45 5.73 3.16 -5.27
CA VAL A 45 5.69 4.49 -4.67
C VAL A 45 6.88 5.33 -5.17
N GLY A 46 8.08 4.75 -5.19
CA GLY A 46 9.29 5.40 -5.67
C GLY A 46 9.20 5.86 -7.13
N ASP A 47 8.57 5.08 -8.00
CA ASP A 47 8.37 5.40 -9.41
C ASP A 47 7.46 6.62 -9.58
N LEU A 48 6.36 6.69 -8.83
CA LEU A 48 5.50 7.88 -8.86
C LEU A 48 6.25 9.12 -8.32
N VAL A 49 6.97 8.99 -7.22
CA VAL A 49 7.77 10.09 -6.65
C VAL A 49 8.81 10.57 -7.67
N THR A 50 9.47 9.64 -8.36
CA THR A 50 10.47 9.95 -9.41
C THR A 50 9.82 10.69 -10.58
N PHE A 51 8.63 10.27 -11.01
CA PHE A 51 7.88 10.99 -12.04
C PHE A 51 7.51 12.41 -11.59
N LEU A 52 6.96 12.55 -10.37
CA LEU A 52 6.55 13.85 -9.82
C LEU A 52 7.72 14.82 -9.61
N ALA A 53 8.90 14.30 -9.30
CA ALA A 53 10.13 15.09 -9.15
C ALA A 53 10.79 15.45 -10.50
N SER A 54 10.29 14.93 -11.63
CA SER A 54 10.85 15.18 -12.95
C SER A 54 10.21 16.40 -13.65
N ASP A 55 10.88 16.94 -14.67
CA ASP A 55 10.34 18.01 -15.52
C ASP A 55 9.00 17.64 -16.19
N LYS A 56 8.70 16.35 -16.33
CA LYS A 56 7.46 15.85 -16.96
C LYS A 56 6.21 16.18 -16.14
N ALA A 57 6.36 16.38 -14.83
CA ALA A 57 5.27 16.68 -13.92
C ALA A 57 5.14 18.18 -13.62
N GLY A 58 5.78 19.07 -14.39
CA GLY A 58 5.87 20.51 -14.09
C GLY A 58 4.53 21.27 -13.97
N ALA A 59 3.42 20.69 -14.42
CA ALA A 59 2.07 21.25 -14.27
C ALA A 59 1.27 20.66 -13.09
N ILE A 60 1.82 19.67 -12.38
CA ILE A 60 1.15 18.99 -11.28
C ILE A 60 1.58 19.65 -9.96
N SER A 61 0.69 20.42 -9.35
CA SER A 61 0.92 21.07 -8.06
C SER A 61 -0.39 21.16 -7.26
N GLY A 62 -0.29 21.04 -5.93
CA GLY A 62 -1.46 21.09 -5.03
C GLY A 62 -2.42 19.90 -5.13
N ALA A 63 -2.03 18.82 -5.84
CA ALA A 63 -2.85 17.64 -6.04
C ALA A 63 -2.40 16.47 -5.14
N VAL A 64 -3.35 15.63 -4.75
CA VAL A 64 -3.09 14.37 -4.01
C VAL A 64 -3.10 13.23 -5.00
N MET A 65 -1.99 12.49 -5.10
CA MET A 65 -1.92 11.28 -5.91
C MET A 65 -2.14 10.05 -5.04
N THR A 66 -3.23 9.32 -5.28
CA THR A 66 -3.59 8.14 -4.50
C THR A 66 -2.86 6.89 -5.00
N ILE A 67 -2.20 6.16 -4.10
CA ILE A 67 -1.58 4.85 -4.37
C ILE A 67 -2.05 3.86 -3.29
N ASP A 68 -3.17 3.21 -3.54
CA ASP A 68 -3.85 2.44 -2.49
C ASP A 68 -4.53 1.15 -2.98
N LEU A 69 -4.26 0.76 -4.24
CA LEU A 69 -4.82 -0.45 -4.85
C LEU A 69 -6.36 -0.46 -4.88
N GLY A 70 -6.96 0.71 -5.05
CA GLY A 70 -8.39 0.90 -5.20
C GLY A 70 -9.15 0.99 -3.88
N TRP A 71 -8.45 1.25 -2.78
CA TRP A 71 -9.10 1.43 -1.46
C TRP A 71 -10.05 2.62 -1.45
N THR A 72 -9.63 3.78 -1.97
CA THR A 72 -10.42 5.02 -1.98
C THR A 72 -11.53 5.00 -3.03
N ALA A 73 -11.58 3.97 -3.89
CA ALA A 73 -12.60 3.86 -4.93
C ALA A 73 -13.92 3.23 -4.41
N GLY A 74 -13.90 2.58 -3.25
CA GLY A 74 -15.03 1.90 -2.63
C GLY A 74 -15.80 2.72 -1.60
#